data_AF-A0A2I0HLC2-F1
#
_entry.id   AF-A0A2I0HLC2-F1
#
_cell.length_a   1.000
_cell.length_b   1.000
_cell.length_c   1.000
_cell.angle_alpha   90.00
_cell.angle_beta   90.00
_cell.angle_gamma   90.00
#
_symmetry.space_group_name_H-M   'P 1'
#
loop_
_entity.id
_entity.type
_entity.pdbx_description
1 polymer ?
#
loop_
_entity_poly.entity_id
_entity_poly.type
_entity_poly.pdbx_seq_one_letter_code
_entity_poly.pdbx_strand_id
1 'polypeptide(L)'
;MPGLDPSIVKHFLPLDTKRFPPKSQHLRRQRADLLLRIKEEVIKQVDARFLEVCNHSEWVANIVPVEKKNGKVRVCIDYRDLNRASPKDNFPLPHIDVLVDNTAHHTQFSFMDGFSGYNQIQMAEEDKVKTTFITMWDKCQPLFRLLRKNAAVEWDDECQKAFDTIKAYLIQPPVLVPPSPDRPLILYLTVRRQSIACMLG
;
A
#
# COMPACT_ATOMS: atom_id res chain seq x y z
N MET A 1 -12.97 -16.73 4.28
CA MET A 1 -12.47 -17.91 4.98
C MET A 1 -11.71 -17.42 6.20
N PRO A 2 -12.02 -17.90 7.41
CA PRO A 2 -11.10 -17.71 8.52
C PRO A 2 -9.76 -18.33 8.12
N GLY A 3 -8.65 -17.64 8.36
CA GLY A 3 -7.31 -18.18 8.09
C GLY A 3 -7.00 -19.41 8.95
N LEU A 4 -5.75 -19.88 8.91
CA LEU A 4 -5.28 -20.92 9.81
C LEU A 4 -5.38 -20.45 11.27
N ASP A 5 -5.59 -21.41 12.17
CA ASP A 5 -5.64 -21.12 13.60
C ASP A 5 -4.28 -20.54 14.06
N PRO A 6 -4.26 -19.35 14.70
CA PRO A 6 -3.03 -18.72 15.15
C PRO A 6 -2.26 -19.52 16.22
N SER A 7 -2.87 -20.54 16.82
CA SER A 7 -2.17 -21.49 17.70
C SER A 7 -1.28 -22.48 16.94
N ILE A 8 -1.56 -22.72 15.65
CA ILE A 8 -0.77 -23.60 14.79
C ILE A 8 0.43 -22.85 14.24
N VAL A 9 0.20 -21.67 13.65
CA VAL A 9 1.25 -20.89 13.01
C VAL A 9 0.91 -19.40 12.97
N LYS A 10 1.93 -18.57 13.17
CA LYS A 10 1.91 -17.14 12.93
C LYS A 10 3.14 -16.75 12.12
N HIS A 11 3.02 -15.71 11.31
CA HIS A 11 4.15 -15.11 10.62
C HIS A 11 4.78 -14.03 11.52
N PHE A 12 6.05 -14.24 11.86
CA PHE A 12 6.88 -13.28 12.58
C PHE A 12 7.79 -12.56 11.60
N LEU A 13 8.03 -11.27 11.86
CA LEU A 13 8.86 -10.39 11.04
C LEU A 13 9.97 -9.76 11.90
N PRO A 14 11.04 -10.52 12.20
CA PRO A 14 12.23 -9.96 12.84
C PRO A 14 12.86 -8.92 11.92
N LEU A 15 13.38 -7.83 12.51
CA LEU A 15 14.03 -6.74 11.79
C LEU A 15 15.37 -6.40 12.47
N ASP A 16 16.42 -6.22 11.68
CA ASP A 16 17.70 -5.66 12.14
C ASP A 16 17.65 -4.13 12.07
N THR A 17 16.98 -3.52 13.06
CA THR A 17 16.82 -2.06 13.13
C THR A 17 18.11 -1.32 13.47
N LYS A 18 19.13 -2.02 13.98
CA LYS A 18 20.46 -1.44 14.23
C LYS A 18 21.17 -1.13 12.93
N ARG A 19 21.10 -2.05 11.97
CA ARG A 19 21.70 -1.89 10.65
C ARG A 19 20.80 -1.12 9.68
N PHE A 20 19.49 -1.33 9.77
CA PHE A 20 18.50 -0.75 8.88
C PHE A 20 17.46 0.04 9.68
N PRO A 21 17.62 1.36 9.83
CA PRO A 21 16.66 2.16 10.58
C PRO A 21 15.28 2.11 9.92
N PRO A 22 14.20 2.30 10.70
CA PRO A 22 12.85 2.37 10.18
C PRO A 22 12.71 3.38 9.05
N LYS A 23 11.93 3.00 8.03
CA LYS A 23 11.73 3.84 6.85
C LYS A 23 10.26 4.09 6.58
N SER A 24 9.90 5.38 6.64
CA SER A 24 8.61 5.89 6.21
C SER A 24 8.74 6.47 4.81
N GLN A 25 8.17 5.78 3.81
CA GLN A 25 8.20 6.24 2.43
C GLN A 25 7.20 7.38 2.23
N HIS A 26 7.61 8.41 1.48
CA HIS A 26 6.69 9.47 1.06
C HIS A 26 5.62 8.92 0.11
N LEU A 27 4.38 9.39 0.29
CA LEU A 27 3.23 8.97 -0.52
C LEU A 27 3.46 9.30 -2.00
N ARG A 28 3.37 8.29 -2.86
CA ARG A 28 3.49 8.47 -4.31
C ARG A 28 2.19 9.00 -4.90
N ARG A 29 2.32 9.98 -5.80
CA ARG A 29 1.19 10.49 -6.59
C ARG A 29 0.66 9.38 -7.50
N GLN A 30 -0.66 9.19 -7.48
CA GLN A 30 -1.38 8.25 -8.34
C GLN A 30 -2.34 9.01 -9.26
N ARG A 31 -2.70 8.40 -10.40
CA ARG A 31 -3.73 8.93 -11.28
C ARG A 31 -5.12 8.77 -10.64
N ALA A 32 -6.02 9.71 -10.89
CA ALA A 32 -7.32 9.79 -10.20
C ALA A 32 -8.25 8.59 -10.49
N ASP A 33 -8.24 8.10 -11.73
CA ASP A 33 -8.97 6.89 -12.17
C ASP A 33 -8.54 5.64 -11.39
N LEU A 34 -7.24 5.53 -11.13
CA LEU A 34 -6.64 4.40 -10.43
C LEU A 34 -6.94 4.43 -8.92
N LEU A 35 -7.07 5.63 -8.33
CA LEU A 35 -7.37 5.80 -6.90
C LEU A 35 -8.70 5.16 -6.49
N LEU A 36 -9.73 5.27 -7.33
CA LEU A 36 -11.04 4.68 -7.03
C LEU A 36 -10.96 3.15 -7.00
N ARG A 37 -10.26 2.55 -7.98
CA ARG A 37 -10.05 1.10 -8.06
C ARG A 37 -9.17 0.57 -6.92
N ILE A 38 -8.13 1.32 -6.52
CA ILE A 38 -7.31 1.01 -5.34
C ILE A 38 -8.17 1.01 -4.08
N LYS A 39 -8.99 2.06 -3.88
CA LYS A 39 -9.87 2.18 -2.73
C LYS A 39 -10.81 0.97 -2.62
N GLU A 40 -11.47 0.60 -3.72
CA GLU A 40 -12.37 -0.56 -3.74
C GLU A 40 -11.65 -1.85 -3.33
N GLU A 41 -10.42 -2.05 -3.78
CA GLU A 41 -9.63 -3.25 -3.44
C GLU A 41 -9.15 -3.24 -1.99
N VAL A 42 -8.73 -2.09 -1.47
CA VAL A 42 -8.33 -1.95 -0.05
C VAL A 42 -9.53 -2.18 0.87
N ILE A 43 -10.70 -1.62 0.55
CA ILE A 43 -11.92 -1.83 1.35
C ILE A 43 -12.28 -3.32 1.42
N LYS A 44 -12.22 -4.05 0.29
CA LYS A 44 -12.47 -5.50 0.30
C LYS A 44 -11.54 -6.26 1.24
N GLN A 45 -10.27 -5.86 1.32
CA GLN A 45 -9.30 -6.50 2.21
C GLN A 45 -9.52 -6.13 3.68
N VAL A 46 -10.00 -4.93 3.97
CA VAL A 46 -10.44 -4.52 5.32
C VAL A 46 -11.69 -5.30 5.74
N ASP A 47 -12.69 -5.39 4.86
CA ASP A 47 -13.93 -6.14 5.12
C ASP A 47 -13.65 -7.64 5.32
N ALA A 48 -12.66 -8.18 4.61
CA ALA A 48 -12.16 -9.54 4.77
C ALA A 48 -11.29 -9.75 6.03
N ARG A 49 -11.02 -8.69 6.80
CA ARG A 49 -10.12 -8.66 7.99
C ARG A 49 -8.67 -9.06 7.68
N PHE A 50 -8.22 -8.89 6.44
CA PHE A 50 -6.80 -9.00 6.09
C PHE A 50 -6.02 -7.73 6.42
N LEU A 51 -6.72 -6.60 6.49
CA LEU A 51 -6.16 -5.29 6.81
C LEU A 51 -6.89 -4.66 7.98
N GLU A 52 -6.15 -3.88 8.76
CA GLU A 52 -6.65 -3.05 9.84
C GLU A 52 -6.05 -1.64 9.73
N VAL A 53 -6.73 -0.66 10.32
CA VAL A 53 -6.26 0.73 10.31
C VAL A 53 -5.17 0.88 11.38
N CYS A 54 -4.01 1.42 10.96
CA CYS A 54 -2.92 1.76 11.85
C CYS A 54 -2.81 3.28 12.00
N ASN A 55 -2.72 3.77 13.24
CA ASN A 55 -2.59 5.20 13.53
C ASN A 55 -1.15 5.69 13.47
N HIS A 56 -0.19 4.85 13.87
CA HIS A 56 1.21 5.22 13.98
C HIS A 56 2.12 4.03 13.67
N SER A 57 3.02 4.21 12.70
CA SER A 57 4.07 3.26 12.40
C SER A 57 5.33 3.99 11.94
N GLU A 58 6.49 3.48 12.35
CA GLU A 58 7.79 3.93 11.87
C GLU A 58 8.14 3.34 10.49
N TRP A 59 7.50 2.22 10.13
CA TRP A 59 7.64 1.56 8.84
C TRP A 59 6.43 1.85 7.97
N VAL A 60 6.62 2.58 6.87
CA VAL A 60 5.52 2.92 5.96
C VAL A 60 5.95 2.64 4.53
N ALA A 61 5.27 1.70 3.88
CA ALA A 61 5.49 1.36 2.48
C ALA A 61 4.44 2.02 1.56
N ASN A 62 4.83 2.29 0.30
CA ASN A 62 3.86 2.70 -0.72
C ASN A 62 3.15 1.51 -1.34
N ILE A 63 1.94 1.75 -1.84
CA ILE A 63 1.27 0.85 -2.76
C ILE A 63 1.85 0.94 -4.18
N VAL A 64 1.79 -0.19 -4.87
CA VAL A 64 2.12 -0.38 -6.28
C VAL A 64 0.91 -1.03 -6.93
N PRO A 65 -0.01 -0.24 -7.52
CA PRO A 65 -1.15 -0.78 -8.24
C PRO A 65 -0.69 -1.48 -9.52
N VAL A 66 -1.12 -2.73 -9.71
CA VAL A 66 -0.83 -3.52 -10.91
C VAL A 66 -2.14 -3.83 -11.63
N GLU A 67 -2.24 -3.38 -12.87
CA GLU A 67 -3.40 -3.67 -13.71
C GLU A 67 -3.30 -5.09 -14.28
N LYS A 68 -4.29 -5.94 -13.98
CA LYS A 68 -4.42 -7.27 -14.57
C LYS A 68 -5.03 -7.16 -15.97
N LYS A 69 -4.75 -8.15 -16.83
CA LYS A 69 -5.33 -8.27 -18.18
C LYS A 69 -6.87 -8.22 -18.20
N ASN A 70 -7.52 -8.64 -17.11
CA ASN A 70 -8.98 -8.63 -16.96
C ASN A 70 -9.57 -7.28 -16.49
N GLY A 71 -8.77 -6.21 -16.47
CA GLY A 71 -9.22 -4.89 -16.01
C GLY A 71 -9.38 -4.74 -14.50
N LYS A 72 -9.01 -5.75 -13.68
CA LYS A 72 -8.94 -5.60 -12.21
C LYS A 72 -7.58 -5.05 -11.78
N VAL A 73 -7.53 -4.35 -10.65
CA VAL A 73 -6.27 -3.90 -10.03
C VAL A 73 -5.87 -4.89 -8.95
N ARG A 74 -4.59 -5.22 -8.87
CA ARG A 74 -3.97 -5.83 -7.69
C ARG A 74 -3.19 -4.76 -6.95
N VAL A 75 -3.51 -4.54 -5.68
CA VAL A 75 -2.73 -3.66 -4.81
C VAL A 75 -1.53 -4.47 -4.29
N CYS A 76 -0.35 -4.19 -4.83
CA CYS A 76 0.91 -4.69 -4.28
C CYS A 76 1.50 -3.64 -3.32
N ILE A 77 2.37 -4.05 -2.40
CA ILE A 77 3.01 -3.13 -1.44
C ILE A 77 4.52 -3.19 -1.65
N ASP A 78 5.16 -2.03 -1.71
CA ASP A 78 6.60 -1.89 -1.93
C ASP A 78 7.39 -2.05 -0.64
N TYR A 79 7.45 -3.30 -0.15
CA TYR A 79 8.23 -3.68 1.03
C TYR A 79 9.74 -3.76 0.80
N ARG A 80 10.31 -3.17 -0.27
CA ARG A 80 11.76 -3.27 -0.53
C ARG A 80 12.62 -2.80 0.64
N ASP A 81 12.20 -1.74 1.34
CA ASP A 81 12.94 -1.24 2.50
C ASP A 81 12.80 -2.18 3.70
N LEU A 82 11.59 -2.67 3.96
CA LEU A 82 11.28 -3.63 5.03
C LEU A 82 12.01 -4.97 4.81
N ASN A 83 11.99 -5.48 3.58
CA ASN A 83 12.65 -6.73 3.18
C ASN A 83 14.18 -6.66 3.29
N ARG A 84 14.79 -5.48 3.20
CA ARG A 84 16.23 -5.31 3.46
C ARG A 84 16.56 -5.38 4.95
N ALA A 85 15.64 -4.93 5.80
CA ALA A 85 15.78 -4.97 7.25
C ALA A 85 15.45 -6.34 7.85
N SER A 86 14.66 -7.15 7.15
CA SER A 86 14.34 -8.51 7.58
C SER A 86 15.50 -9.48 7.25
N PRO A 87 15.94 -10.31 8.21
CA PRO A 87 16.94 -11.32 7.95
C PRO A 87 16.36 -12.37 6.99
N LYS A 88 17.20 -12.89 6.09
CA LYS A 88 16.79 -13.96 5.17
C LYS A 88 16.66 -15.26 5.94
N ASP A 89 15.49 -15.87 5.86
CA ASP A 89 15.28 -17.24 6.31
C ASP A 89 15.76 -18.22 5.22
N ASN A 90 16.61 -19.16 5.61
CA ASN A 90 17.11 -20.21 4.74
C ASN A 90 16.33 -21.51 4.99
N PHE A 91 15.01 -21.44 4.91
CA PHE A 91 14.18 -22.63 5.04
C PHE A 91 14.56 -23.64 3.96
N PRO A 92 14.93 -24.88 4.32
CA PRO A 92 15.40 -25.86 3.35
C PRO A 92 14.24 -26.31 2.48
N LEU A 93 14.25 -25.89 1.22
CA LEU A 93 13.32 -26.39 0.20
C LEU A 93 14.01 -27.53 -0.57
N PRO A 94 13.33 -28.68 -0.77
CA PRO A 94 13.87 -29.77 -1.56
C PRO A 94 14.05 -29.36 -3.02
N HIS A 95 15.05 -29.94 -3.70
CA HIS A 95 15.24 -29.73 -5.14
C HIS A 95 14.04 -30.28 -5.92
N ILE A 96 13.66 -29.61 -7.01
CA ILE A 96 12.49 -30.02 -7.80
C ILE A 96 12.62 -31.44 -8.33
N ASP A 97 13.81 -31.86 -8.76
CA ASP A 97 14.02 -33.23 -9.26
C ASP A 97 13.80 -34.27 -8.16
N VAL A 98 14.21 -33.99 -6.91
CA VAL A 98 13.94 -34.89 -5.78
C VAL A 98 12.45 -35.00 -5.51
N LEU A 99 11.71 -33.89 -5.61
CA LEU A 99 10.25 -33.91 -5.48
C LEU A 99 9.61 -34.73 -6.60
N VAL A 100 10.10 -34.63 -7.84
CA VAL A 100 9.57 -35.39 -8.99
C VAL A 100 9.90 -36.88 -8.87
N ASP A 101 11.16 -37.23 -8.59
CA ASP A 101 11.63 -38.62 -8.47
C ASP A 101 10.89 -39.39 -7.38
N ASN A 102 10.63 -38.75 -6.23
CA ASN A 102 9.84 -39.35 -5.15
C ASN A 102 8.43 -39.76 -5.56
N THR A 103 7.91 -39.20 -6.66
CA THR A 103 6.58 -39.50 -7.16
C THR A 103 6.56 -40.54 -8.29
N ALA A 104 7.71 -40.93 -8.85
CA ALA A 104 7.81 -41.79 -10.04
C ALA A 104 7.16 -43.18 -9.90
N HIS A 105 7.01 -43.69 -8.69
CA HIS A 105 6.40 -45.01 -8.42
C HIS A 105 4.90 -44.96 -8.12
N HIS A 106 4.25 -43.80 -8.26
CA HIS A 106 2.82 -43.63 -8.01
C HIS A 106 2.05 -43.56 -9.32
N THR A 107 0.93 -44.28 -9.41
CA THR A 107 0.10 -44.37 -10.62
C THR A 107 -0.98 -43.29 -10.70
N GLN A 108 -1.23 -42.58 -9.60
CA GLN A 108 -2.24 -41.53 -9.49
C GLN A 108 -1.70 -40.36 -8.69
N PHE A 109 -2.10 -39.15 -9.11
CA PHE A 109 -1.65 -37.89 -8.53
C PHE A 109 -2.86 -37.02 -8.22
N SER A 110 -2.82 -36.35 -7.08
CA SER A 110 -3.75 -35.28 -6.73
C SER A 110 -2.97 -34.00 -6.48
N PHE A 111 -3.48 -32.89 -7.00
CA PHE A 111 -2.89 -31.57 -6.84
C PHE A 111 -3.86 -30.71 -6.04
N MET A 112 -3.34 -30.00 -5.05
CA MET A 112 -4.09 -29.05 -4.25
C MET A 112 -3.43 -27.69 -4.37
N ASP A 113 -4.22 -26.66 -4.67
CA ASP A 113 -3.77 -25.27 -4.65
C ASP A 113 -4.19 -24.61 -3.33
N GLY A 114 -3.21 -24.01 -2.64
CA GLY A 114 -3.46 -23.20 -1.46
C GLY A 114 -4.06 -21.85 -1.86
N PHE A 115 -5.37 -21.82 -2.14
CA PHE A 115 -6.04 -20.61 -2.59
C PHE A 115 -5.79 -19.44 -1.63
N SER A 116 -5.21 -18.36 -2.15
CA SER A 116 -4.81 -17.19 -1.34
C SER A 116 -3.91 -17.55 -0.15
N GLY A 117 -3.03 -18.56 -0.31
CA GLY A 117 -2.23 -19.16 0.77
C GLY A 117 -1.48 -18.15 1.64
N TYR A 118 -0.94 -17.07 1.06
CA TYR A 118 -0.27 -16.01 1.82
C TYR A 118 -1.18 -15.34 2.86
N ASN A 119 -2.48 -15.22 2.60
CA ASN A 119 -3.44 -14.57 3.50
C ASN A 119 -4.01 -15.53 4.55
N GLN A 120 -3.63 -16.83 4.51
CA GLN A 120 -4.12 -17.81 5.47
C GLN A 120 -3.32 -17.78 6.78
N ILE A 121 -2.05 -17.41 6.74
CA ILE A 121 -1.19 -17.30 7.92
C ILE A 121 -1.28 -15.87 8.46
N GLN A 122 -1.68 -15.73 9.72
CA GLN A 122 -1.81 -14.42 10.35
C GLN A 122 -0.43 -13.89 10.80
N MET A 123 -0.24 -12.58 10.71
CA MET A 123 0.90 -11.90 11.34
C MET A 123 0.83 -12.01 12.86
N ALA A 124 1.98 -12.11 13.52
CA ALA A 124 2.09 -11.86 14.95
C ALA A 124 1.64 -10.42 15.26
N GLU A 125 0.97 -10.21 16.39
CA GLU A 125 0.30 -8.95 16.72
C GLU A 125 1.29 -7.78 16.78
N GLU A 126 2.45 -8.04 17.38
CA GLU A 126 3.59 -7.12 17.50
C GLU A 126 4.22 -6.75 16.15
N ASP A 127 4.02 -7.57 15.11
CA ASP A 127 4.68 -7.42 13.82
C ASP A 127 3.76 -6.81 12.75
N LYS A 128 2.44 -6.76 12.98
CA LYS A 128 1.48 -6.15 12.06
C LYS A 128 1.87 -4.73 11.68
N VAL A 129 2.23 -3.92 12.68
CA VAL A 129 2.56 -2.49 12.52
C VAL A 129 3.74 -2.28 11.56
N LYS A 130 4.67 -3.24 11.47
CA LYS A 130 5.82 -3.19 10.56
C LYS A 130 5.43 -3.29 9.09
N THR A 131 4.27 -3.86 8.80
CA THR A 131 3.72 -4.04 7.44
C THR A 131 2.81 -2.88 7.02
N THR A 132 2.85 -1.75 7.73
CA THR A 132 2.01 -0.60 7.41
C THR A 132 2.32 -0.04 6.02
N PHE A 133 1.27 0.34 5.30
CA PHE A 133 1.38 1.04 4.02
C PHE A 133 0.46 2.25 3.98
N ILE A 134 0.80 3.20 3.12
CA ILE A 134 0.08 4.47 2.96
C ILE A 134 -0.65 4.54 1.62
N THR A 135 -1.85 5.13 1.62
CA THR A 135 -2.65 5.33 0.40
C THR A 135 -3.30 6.71 0.41
N MET A 136 -3.49 7.38 -0.73
CA MET A 136 -4.18 8.70 -0.76
C MET A 136 -5.60 8.67 -0.13
N TRP A 137 -6.20 7.48 -0.03
CA TRP A 137 -7.49 7.29 0.62
C TRP A 137 -7.45 7.58 2.12
N ASP A 138 -6.38 7.23 2.84
CA ASP A 138 -6.32 7.35 4.30
C ASP A 138 -6.49 8.80 4.78
N LYS A 139 -5.79 9.75 4.18
CA LYS A 139 -5.83 11.18 4.52
C LYS A 139 -7.12 11.88 4.09
N CYS A 140 -7.81 11.35 3.08
CA CYS A 140 -8.98 11.98 2.50
C CYS A 140 -10.30 11.27 2.87
N GLN A 141 -10.22 10.16 3.62
CA GLN A 141 -11.37 9.34 3.97
C GLN A 141 -12.52 10.15 4.62
N PRO A 142 -12.24 11.09 5.56
CA PRO A 142 -13.31 11.88 6.17
C PRO A 142 -14.06 12.73 5.14
N LEU A 143 -13.32 13.36 4.21
CA LEU A 143 -13.90 14.17 3.13
C LEU A 143 -14.67 13.31 2.13
N PHE A 144 -14.17 12.12 1.79
CA PHE A 144 -14.84 11.23 0.85
C PHE A 144 -16.11 10.58 1.41
N ARG A 145 -16.30 10.54 2.74
CA ARG A 145 -17.59 10.14 3.35
C ARG A 145 -18.71 11.09 2.94
N LEU A 146 -18.42 12.39 2.89
CA LEU A 146 -19.37 13.45 2.53
C LEU A 146 -19.86 13.37 1.07
N LEU A 147 -19.09 12.74 0.19
CA LEU A 147 -19.40 12.63 -1.24
C LEU A 147 -20.19 11.36 -1.61
N ARG A 148 -20.58 10.54 -0.63
CA ARG A 148 -21.39 9.33 -0.88
C ARG A 148 -22.83 9.71 -1.22
N LYS A 149 -23.45 8.97 -2.14
CA LYS A 149 -24.86 9.16 -2.50
C LYS A 149 -25.74 8.99 -1.25
N ASN A 150 -26.58 9.99 -0.95
CA ASN A 150 -27.47 10.05 0.21
C ASN A 150 -26.78 10.13 1.59
N ALA A 151 -25.49 10.47 1.67
CA ALA A 151 -24.87 10.73 2.97
C ALA A 151 -25.27 12.11 3.51
N ALA A 152 -25.44 12.21 4.84
CA ALA A 152 -25.54 13.49 5.51
C ALA A 152 -24.20 14.24 5.36
N VAL A 153 -24.25 15.46 4.85
CA VAL A 153 -23.07 16.32 4.66
C VAL A 153 -22.77 17.04 5.96
N GLU A 154 -22.38 16.27 6.99
CA GLU A 154 -21.95 16.82 8.27
C GLU A 154 -20.43 16.93 8.31
N TRP A 155 -19.94 18.16 8.27
CA TRP A 155 -18.52 18.46 8.38
C TRP A 155 -18.10 18.41 9.85
N ASP A 156 -17.45 17.32 10.25
CA ASP A 156 -16.92 17.10 11.60
C ASP A 156 -15.44 17.49 11.71
N ASP A 157 -14.90 17.41 12.94
CA ASP A 157 -13.49 17.75 13.20
C ASP A 157 -12.51 16.86 12.42
N GLU A 158 -12.90 15.62 12.11
CA GLU A 158 -12.11 14.71 11.27
C GLU A 158 -12.04 15.22 9.82
N CYS A 159 -13.15 15.72 9.28
CA CYS A 159 -13.20 16.38 7.97
C CYS A 159 -12.30 17.62 7.92
N GLN A 160 -12.35 18.46 8.97
CA GLN A 160 -11.50 19.65 9.05
C GLN A 160 -10.01 19.28 9.09
N LYS A 161 -9.63 18.33 9.94
CA LYS A 161 -8.25 17.85 10.06
C LYS A 161 -7.74 17.22 8.75
N ALA A 162 -8.58 16.46 8.05
CA ALA A 162 -8.26 15.89 6.75
C ALA A 162 -8.02 17.00 5.70
N PHE A 163 -8.90 18.00 5.66
CA PHE A 163 -8.76 19.15 4.76
C PHE A 163 -7.46 19.93 5.03
N ASP A 164 -7.15 20.22 6.29
CA ASP A 164 -5.94 20.95 6.66
C ASP A 164 -4.68 20.14 6.36
N THR A 165 -4.72 18.82 6.51
CA THR A 165 -3.61 17.92 6.11
C THR A 165 -3.35 17.99 4.61
N ILE A 166 -4.41 17.99 3.78
CA ILE A 166 -4.30 18.13 2.33
C ILE A 166 -3.75 19.52 1.98
N LYS A 167 -4.25 20.57 2.65
CA LYS A 167 -3.78 21.93 2.46
C LYS A 167 -2.29 22.07 2.79
N ALA A 168 -1.84 21.52 3.92
CA ALA A 168 -0.43 21.51 4.31
C ALA A 168 0.45 20.74 3.31
N TYR A 169 -0.03 19.59 2.82
CA TYR A 169 0.66 18.83 1.77
C TYR A 169 0.84 19.62 0.48
N LEU A 170 -0.22 20.32 0.02
CA LEU A 170 -0.14 21.16 -1.17
C LEU A 170 0.75 22.40 -0.97
N ILE A 171 0.88 22.87 0.28
CA ILE A 171 1.75 23.98 0.66
C ILE A 171 3.22 23.56 0.83
N GLN A 172 3.50 22.28 1.06
CA GLN A 172 4.84 21.69 1.04
C GLN A 172 5.05 20.84 -0.23
N PRO A 173 5.08 21.45 -1.43
CA PRO A 173 5.39 20.71 -2.64
C PRO A 173 6.79 20.09 -2.53
N PRO A 174 7.01 18.87 -3.05
CA PRO A 174 8.37 18.34 -3.15
C PRO A 174 9.24 19.31 -3.93
N VAL A 175 10.50 19.43 -3.50
CA VAL A 175 11.52 20.31 -4.07
C VAL A 175 11.44 20.28 -5.60
N LEU A 176 11.19 21.45 -6.18
CA LEU A 176 11.19 21.68 -7.61
C LEU A 176 12.51 21.18 -8.21
N VAL A 177 12.42 20.43 -9.31
CA VAL A 177 13.61 19.99 -10.06
C VAL A 177 14.34 21.25 -10.55
N PRO A 178 15.65 21.38 -10.34
CA PRO A 178 16.39 22.54 -10.84
C PRO A 178 16.25 22.64 -12.37
N PRO A 179 16.14 23.86 -12.91
CA PRO A 179 15.97 24.07 -14.34
C PRO A 179 17.16 23.46 -15.11
N SER A 180 16.87 22.68 -16.14
CA SER A 180 17.89 22.11 -17.02
C SER A 180 18.24 23.13 -18.11
N PRO A 181 19.52 23.50 -18.32
CA PRO A 181 19.91 24.52 -19.30
C PRO A 181 19.42 24.24 -20.73
N ASP A 182 19.27 22.95 -21.07
CA ASP A 182 18.89 22.49 -22.41
C ASP A 182 17.37 22.34 -22.61
N ARG A 183 16.55 22.75 -21.65
CA ARG A 183 15.07 22.66 -21.74
C ARG A 183 14.43 24.04 -21.64
N PRO A 184 13.48 24.37 -22.53
CA PRO A 184 12.73 25.62 -22.43
C PRO A 184 11.86 25.58 -21.18
N LEU A 185 11.86 26.66 -20.42
CA LEU A 185 10.94 26.87 -19.30
C LEU A 185 9.58 27.32 -19.84
N ILE A 186 8.51 26.69 -19.36
CA ILE A 186 7.14 26.98 -19.77
C ILE A 186 6.40 27.62 -18.59
N LEU A 187 5.96 28.87 -18.78
CA LEU A 187 5.17 29.58 -17.79
C LEU A 187 3.67 29.40 -18.07
N TYR A 188 2.98 28.75 -17.15
CA TYR A 188 1.52 28.61 -17.16
C TYR A 188 0.90 29.75 -16.35
N LEU A 189 0.06 30.57 -16.98
CA LEU A 189 -0.64 31.68 -16.34
C LEU A 189 -2.14 31.43 -16.31
N THR A 190 -2.77 31.73 -15.18
CA THR A 190 -4.22 31.78 -15.05
C THR A 190 -4.62 33.11 -14.43
N VAL A 191 -5.46 33.87 -15.14
CA VAL A 191 -5.96 35.18 -14.70
C VAL A 191 -7.47 35.08 -14.47
N ARG A 192 -7.91 35.53 -13.30
CA ARG A 192 -9.31 35.74 -12.94
C ARG A 192 -9.51 37.20 -12.57
N ARG A 193 -10.76 37.66 -12.50
CA ARG A 193 -11.12 39.07 -12.22
C ARG A 193 -10.44 39.68 -10.98
N GLN A 194 -10.03 38.86 -10.02
CA GLN A 194 -9.43 39.32 -8.75
C GLN A 194 -8.14 38.57 -8.38
N SER A 195 -7.61 37.71 -9.24
CA SER A 195 -6.40 36.95 -8.92
C SER A 195 -5.63 36.51 -10.15
N ILE A 196 -4.32 36.38 -9.98
CA ILE A 196 -3.40 35.82 -10.97
C ILE A 196 -2.64 34.70 -10.29
N ALA A 197 -2.54 33.55 -10.96
CA ALA A 197 -1.70 32.44 -10.55
C ALA A 197 -0.72 32.11 -11.69
N CYS A 198 0.52 31.78 -11.33
CA CYS A 198 1.53 31.34 -12.29
C CYS A 198 2.23 30.08 -11.79
N MET A 199 2.62 29.19 -12.72
CA MET A 199 3.41 28.00 -12.45
C MET A 199 4.47 27.88 -13.53
N LEU A 200 5.74 27.77 -13.11
CA LEU A 200 6.88 27.59 -14.00
C LEU A 200 7.22 26.09 -14.05
N GLY A 201 7.19 25.51 -15.25
CA GLY A 201 7.45 24.09 -15.50
C GLY A 201 8.49 23.85 -16.58
#